data_AF-A0A2G4T472-F1
#
_entry.id   AF-A0A2G4T472-F1
#
_cell.length_a   1.000
_cell.length_b   1.000
_cell.length_c   1.000
_cell.angle_alpha   90.00
_cell.angle_beta   90.00
_cell.angle_gamma   90.00
#
_symmetry.space_group_name_H-M   'P 1'
#
loop_
_entity.id
_entity.type
_entity.pdbx_description
1 polymer ?
#
loop_
_entity_poly.entity_id
_entity_poly.type
_entity_poly.pdbx_seq_one_letter_code
_entity_poly.pdbx_strand_id
1 'polypeptide(L)'
;MNLPKIKRIPSFAYPLKGVYFFLAHPKELWLKTLSPIVLSIIFSTFSIGFSLKVLLPGHVEKLIEWHWPHWMSWFVSVISVVLESAIINLLFFAILVPIFQDAVFDATLEARGLGHLLDDTEDIPKLVICWRNIRSSILVNWLLIMVKILLLILTSPFQLVPIVGTALACYISGWPTAWNQHLHYDIEIRGLKVSESYRYAKEHKWDYANFGSVAFALEILPVFNIFFVWTNIVGAGLWVAATYEHENDQTAEEEESVPYPPAKKPTTATATEQTPLLQ
;
A
#
# COMPACT_ATOMS: atom_id res chain seq x y z
N MET A 1 25.51 -29.48 16.19
CA MET A 1 24.45 -28.90 17.05
C MET A 1 23.33 -28.49 16.10
N ASN A 2 22.24 -29.25 16.02
CA ASN A 2 21.15 -28.97 15.09
C ASN A 2 20.33 -27.80 15.67
N LEU A 3 20.52 -26.61 15.09
CA LEU A 3 19.68 -25.45 15.39
C LEU A 3 18.22 -25.78 15.04
N PRO A 4 17.24 -25.35 15.85
CA PRO A 4 15.84 -25.60 15.57
C PRO A 4 15.49 -24.94 14.22
N LYS A 5 15.09 -25.75 13.23
CA LYS A 5 14.49 -25.26 11.98
C LYS A 5 13.42 -24.24 12.36
N ILE A 6 13.68 -22.96 12.11
CA ILE A 6 12.69 -21.91 12.34
C ILE A 6 11.49 -22.28 11.47
N LYS A 7 10.39 -22.65 12.13
CA LYS A 7 9.20 -23.17 11.46
C LYS A 7 8.63 -22.02 10.64
N ARG A 8 8.88 -22.02 9.32
CA ARG A 8 8.37 -21.04 8.36
C ARG A 8 6.88 -20.88 8.61
N ILE A 9 6.48 -19.72 9.14
CA ILE A 9 5.07 -19.42 9.35
C ILE A 9 4.46 -19.29 7.95
N PRO A 10 3.38 -20.02 7.65
CA PRO A 10 2.81 -19.98 6.32
C PRO A 10 2.20 -18.60 6.04
N SER A 11 2.34 -18.10 4.81
CA SER A 11 1.99 -16.73 4.43
C SER A 11 0.52 -16.39 4.71
N PHE A 12 -0.38 -17.37 4.69
CA PHE A 12 -1.81 -17.21 5.00
C PHE A 12 -2.10 -16.82 6.47
N ALA A 13 -1.15 -17.03 7.38
CA ALA A 13 -1.36 -16.76 8.81
C ALA A 13 -1.07 -15.30 9.20
N TYR A 14 -0.32 -14.56 8.37
CA TYR A 14 0.07 -13.18 8.68
C TYR A 14 -1.10 -12.18 8.69
N PRO A 15 -2.14 -12.27 7.82
CA PRO A 15 -3.31 -11.41 7.93
C PRO A 15 -4.01 -11.55 9.30
N LEU A 16 -4.15 -12.79 9.79
CA LEU A 16 -4.74 -13.06 11.12
C LEU A 16 -3.84 -12.59 12.26
N LYS A 17 -2.52 -12.75 12.12
CA LYS A 17 -1.57 -12.18 13.08
C LYS A 17 -1.60 -10.66 13.10
N GLY A 18 -1.81 -10.01 11.95
CA GLY A 18 -1.98 -8.57 11.83
C GLY A 18 -3.16 -8.07 12.67
N VAL A 19 -4.29 -8.78 12.63
CA VAL A 19 -5.45 -8.48 13.50
C VAL A 19 -5.09 -8.57 14.97
N TYR A 20 -4.45 -9.68 15.39
CA TYR A 20 -4.05 -9.87 16.79
C TYR A 20 -3.04 -8.80 17.26
N PHE A 21 -2.03 -8.51 16.44
CA PHE A 21 -1.00 -7.52 16.72
C PHE A 21 -1.58 -6.11 16.82
N PHE A 22 -2.50 -5.77 15.91
CA PHE A 22 -3.21 -4.49 15.93
C PHE A 22 -4.04 -4.29 17.21
N LEU A 23 -4.62 -5.36 17.76
CA LEU A 23 -5.33 -5.32 19.03
C LEU A 23 -4.38 -5.29 20.24
N ALA A 24 -3.19 -5.88 20.14
CA ALA A 24 -2.20 -5.92 21.21
C ALA A 24 -1.40 -4.61 21.37
N HIS A 25 -1.25 -3.81 20.30
CA HIS A 25 -0.51 -2.54 20.31
C HIS A 25 -1.38 -1.32 19.99
N PRO A 26 -2.40 -1.00 20.82
CA PRO A 26 -3.36 0.06 20.51
C PRO A 26 -2.75 1.46 20.55
N LYS A 27 -1.76 1.73 21.42
CA LYS A 27 -1.22 3.08 21.62
C LYS A 27 -0.43 3.61 20.43
N GLU A 28 0.30 2.74 19.73
CA GLU A 28 1.19 3.12 18.62
C GLU A 28 0.47 3.07 17.27
N LEU A 29 -0.39 2.06 17.05
CA LEU A 29 -1.00 1.81 15.74
C LEU A 29 -2.37 2.48 15.56
N TRP A 30 -3.20 2.57 16.61
CA TRP A 30 -4.58 3.07 16.43
C TRP A 30 -4.61 4.56 16.13
N LEU A 31 -3.70 5.36 16.69
CA LEU A 31 -3.66 6.80 16.41
C LEU A 31 -3.34 7.08 14.94
N LYS A 32 -2.34 6.37 14.38
CA LYS A 32 -1.97 6.47 12.97
C LYS A 32 -3.07 5.96 12.04
N THR A 33 -3.81 4.92 12.46
CA THR A 33 -4.91 4.31 11.70
C THR A 33 -6.22 5.11 11.74
N LEU A 34 -6.52 5.76 12.87
CA LEU A 34 -7.74 6.56 13.03
C LEU A 34 -7.62 7.94 12.36
N SER A 35 -6.39 8.49 12.30
CA SER A 35 -6.09 9.76 11.63
C SER A 35 -6.66 9.89 10.21
N PRO A 36 -6.45 8.96 9.25
CA PRO A 36 -6.99 9.06 7.89
C PRO A 36 -8.51 9.00 7.87
N ILE A 37 -9.13 8.24 8.78
CA ILE A 37 -10.59 8.11 8.88
C ILE A 37 -11.19 9.44 9.35
N VAL A 38 -10.63 10.04 10.40
CA VAL A 38 -11.09 11.34 10.90
C VAL A 38 -10.86 12.44 9.87
N LEU A 39 -9.67 12.50 9.29
CA LEU A 39 -9.30 13.50 8.29
C LEU A 39 -10.19 13.41 7.04
N SER A 40 -10.53 12.20 6.61
CA SER A 40 -11.44 12.01 5.48
C SER A 40 -12.89 12.39 5.78
N ILE A 41 -13.40 12.12 6.98
CA ILE A 41 -14.75 12.57 7.39
C ILE A 41 -14.81 14.10 7.42
N ILE A 42 -13.78 14.75 7.98
CA ILE A 42 -13.68 16.21 8.02
C ILE A 42 -13.64 16.78 6.60
N PHE A 43 -12.75 16.24 5.75
CA PHE A 43 -12.61 16.70 4.37
C PHE A 43 -13.88 16.47 3.56
N SER A 44 -14.53 15.32 3.72
CA SER A 44 -15.77 15.00 3.01
C SER A 44 -16.92 15.92 3.42
N THR A 45 -17.06 16.19 4.72
CA THR A 45 -18.06 17.14 5.22
C THR A 45 -17.80 18.55 4.68
N PHE A 46 -16.52 18.98 4.69
CA PHE A 46 -16.12 20.26 4.13
C PHE A 46 -16.38 20.35 2.62
N SER A 47 -15.99 19.31 1.86
CA SER A 47 -16.16 19.22 0.41
C SER A 47 -17.64 19.32 0.02
N ILE A 48 -18.51 18.53 0.66
CA ILE A 48 -19.96 18.58 0.41
C ILE A 48 -20.54 19.95 0.77
N GLY A 49 -20.17 20.50 1.93
CA GLY A 49 -20.63 21.82 2.36
C GLY A 49 -20.20 22.94 1.40
N PHE A 50 -18.96 22.90 0.92
CA PHE A 50 -18.42 23.84 -0.06
C PHE A 50 -19.14 23.71 -1.41
N SER A 51 -19.32 22.48 -1.89
CA SER A 51 -20.03 22.17 -3.13
C SER A 51 -21.48 22.68 -3.12
N LEU A 52 -22.21 22.51 -2.01
CA LEU A 52 -23.59 23.00 -1.90
C LEU A 52 -23.69 24.52 -1.78
N LYS A 53 -22.74 25.19 -1.11
CA LYS A 53 -22.80 26.66 -0.93
C LYS A 53 -22.24 27.46 -2.09
N VAL A 54 -21.21 26.96 -2.77
CA VAL A 54 -20.45 27.73 -3.77
C VAL A 54 -20.73 27.23 -5.18
N LEU A 55 -20.60 25.91 -5.41
CA LEU A 55 -20.73 25.35 -6.76
C LEU A 55 -22.18 25.32 -7.23
N LEU A 56 -23.14 25.00 -6.34
CA LEU A 56 -24.55 24.92 -6.70
C LEU A 56 -25.14 26.23 -7.24
N PRO A 57 -25.06 27.38 -6.53
CA PRO A 57 -25.57 28.63 -7.10
C PRO A 57 -24.82 29.02 -8.38
N GLY A 58 -23.50 28.81 -8.43
CA GLY A 58 -22.70 29.12 -9.62
C GLY A 58 -23.08 28.30 -10.86
N HIS A 59 -23.46 27.04 -10.71
CA HIS A 59 -23.96 26.22 -11.82
C HIS A 59 -25.35 26.64 -12.28
N VAL A 60 -26.25 26.95 -11.34
CA VAL A 60 -27.62 27.38 -11.66
C VAL A 60 -27.59 28.71 -12.43
N GLU A 61 -26.81 29.68 -11.99
CA GLU A 61 -26.67 30.99 -12.64
C GLU A 61 -26.13 30.86 -14.07
N LYS A 62 -25.03 30.11 -14.26
CA LYS A 62 -24.45 29.87 -15.60
C LYS A 62 -25.40 29.18 -16.57
N LEU A 63 -26.20 28.22 -16.08
CA LEU A 63 -27.18 27.51 -16.93
C LEU A 63 -28.35 28.42 -17.31
N ILE A 64 -28.78 29.30 -16.40
CA ILE A 64 -29.80 30.31 -16.69
C ILE A 64 -29.29 31.33 -17.71
N GLU A 65 -28.04 31.78 -17.60
CA GLU A 65 -27.39 32.63 -18.60
C GLU A 65 -27.33 31.96 -19.99
N TRP A 66 -27.18 30.64 -20.02
CA TRP A 66 -27.19 29.86 -21.26
C TRP A 66 -28.61 29.58 -21.80
N HIS A 67 -29.63 30.26 -21.27
CA HIS A 67 -31.04 30.18 -21.68
C HIS A 67 -31.72 28.83 -21.40
N TRP A 68 -31.25 28.08 -20.39
CA TRP A 68 -31.91 26.82 -19.99
C TRP A 68 -33.17 27.08 -19.14
N PRO A 69 -34.22 26.24 -19.25
CA PRO A 69 -35.39 26.30 -18.37
C PRO A 69 -35.02 26.17 -16.88
N HIS A 70 -35.59 27.04 -16.04
CA HIS A 70 -35.23 27.15 -14.62
C HIS A 70 -35.27 25.82 -13.84
N TRP A 71 -36.29 24.99 -14.08
CA TRP A 71 -36.43 23.68 -13.42
C TRP A 71 -35.33 22.69 -13.85
N MET A 72 -34.88 22.75 -15.11
CA MET A 72 -33.84 21.89 -15.66
C MET A 72 -32.46 22.31 -15.17
N SER A 73 -32.21 23.63 -15.07
CA SER A 73 -30.95 24.17 -14.52
C SER A 73 -30.69 23.71 -13.09
N TRP A 74 -31.72 23.69 -12.24
CA TRP A 74 -31.61 23.18 -10.87
C TRP A 74 -31.30 21.69 -10.83
N PHE A 75 -32.02 20.87 -11.60
CA PHE A 75 -31.83 19.43 -11.63
C PHE A 75 -30.41 19.04 -12.09
N VAL A 76 -29.95 19.63 -13.19
CA VAL A 76 -28.60 19.37 -13.73
C VAL A 76 -27.52 19.86 -12.76
N SER A 77 -27.70 21.04 -12.16
CA SER A 77 -26.73 21.59 -11.20
C SER A 77 -26.56 20.70 -9.97
N VAL A 78 -27.65 20.17 -9.40
CA VAL A 78 -27.57 19.26 -8.25
C VAL A 78 -26.78 18.01 -8.60
N ILE A 79 -27.06 17.39 -9.75
CA ILE A 79 -26.35 16.18 -10.19
C ILE A 79 -24.86 16.49 -10.41
N SER A 80 -24.53 17.57 -11.12
CA SER A 80 -23.14 17.96 -11.38
C SER A 80 -22.37 18.23 -10.08
N VAL A 81 -22.97 18.93 -9.12
CA VAL A 81 -22.37 19.23 -7.81
C VAL A 81 -22.12 17.96 -7.00
N VAL A 82 -23.06 17.01 -7.00
CA VAL A 82 -22.88 15.70 -6.35
C VAL A 82 -21.76 14.92 -7.02
N LEU A 83 -21.69 14.91 -8.36
CA LEU A 83 -20.64 14.22 -9.10
C LEU A 83 -19.27 14.86 -8.87
N GLU A 84 -19.17 16.18 -8.93
CA GLU A 84 -17.92 16.92 -8.70
C GLU A 84 -17.41 16.72 -7.27
N SER A 85 -18.29 16.82 -6.27
CA SER A 85 -17.92 16.53 -4.88
C SER A 85 -17.48 15.07 -4.70
N ALA A 86 -18.15 14.12 -5.36
CA ALA A 86 -17.71 12.72 -5.35
C ALA A 86 -16.32 12.55 -5.97
N ILE A 87 -16.04 13.17 -7.11
CA ILE A 87 -14.73 13.13 -7.78
C ILE A 87 -13.66 13.74 -6.88
N ILE A 88 -13.90 14.91 -6.28
CA ILE A 88 -12.95 15.57 -5.37
C ILE A 88 -12.65 14.68 -4.16
N ASN A 89 -13.66 14.08 -3.55
CA ASN A 89 -13.48 13.15 -2.45
C ASN A 89 -12.69 11.91 -2.88
N LEU A 90 -13.02 11.30 -4.01
CA LEU A 90 -12.31 10.14 -4.54
C LEU A 90 -10.83 10.44 -4.80
N LEU A 91 -10.52 11.61 -5.40
CA LEU A 91 -9.14 12.05 -5.61
C LEU A 91 -8.39 12.26 -4.29
N PHE A 92 -9.05 12.90 -3.31
CA PHE A 92 -8.48 13.08 -1.99
C PHE A 92 -8.17 11.74 -1.32
N PHE A 93 -9.12 10.80 -1.33
CA PHE A 93 -8.90 9.45 -0.80
C PHE A 93 -7.80 8.69 -1.52
N ALA A 94 -7.73 8.80 -2.85
CA ALA A 94 -6.71 8.13 -3.66
C ALA A 94 -5.28 8.58 -3.31
N ILE A 95 -5.11 9.82 -2.82
CA ILE A 95 -3.83 10.35 -2.36
C ILE A 95 -3.61 10.05 -0.87
N LEU A 96 -4.65 10.22 -0.06
CA LEU A 96 -4.55 10.10 1.40
C LEU A 96 -4.28 8.66 1.83
N VAL A 97 -5.01 7.70 1.27
CA VAL A 97 -4.96 6.30 1.72
C VAL A 97 -3.55 5.72 1.60
N PRO A 98 -2.84 5.81 0.46
CA PRO A 98 -1.46 5.32 0.34
C PRO A 98 -0.52 5.90 1.42
N ILE A 99 -0.54 7.22 1.64
CA ILE A 99 0.34 7.89 2.61
C ILE A 99 0.15 7.31 4.02
N PHE A 100 -1.08 7.03 4.42
CA PHE A 100 -1.35 6.45 5.73
C PHE A 100 -1.11 4.95 5.79
N GLN A 101 -1.28 4.22 4.68
CA GLN A 101 -0.90 2.82 4.59
C GLN A 101 0.61 2.68 4.84
N ASP A 102 1.42 3.53 4.21
CA ASP A 102 2.87 3.59 4.39
C ASP A 102 3.20 3.93 5.87
N ALA A 103 2.56 4.95 6.44
CA ALA A 103 2.78 5.32 7.84
C ALA A 103 2.41 4.22 8.87
N VAL A 104 1.38 3.43 8.59
CA VAL A 104 0.97 2.28 9.44
C VAL A 104 1.94 1.10 9.24
N PHE A 105 2.42 0.90 8.03
CA PHE A 105 3.43 -0.10 7.72
C PHE A 105 4.74 0.19 8.46
N ASP A 106 5.25 1.42 8.37
CA ASP A 106 6.46 1.86 9.05
C ASP A 106 6.34 1.73 10.58
N ALA A 107 5.18 2.13 11.13
CA ALA A 107 4.89 1.96 12.55
C ALA A 107 4.88 0.48 12.97
N THR A 108 4.49 -0.43 12.08
CA THR A 108 4.49 -1.87 12.35
C THR A 108 5.92 -2.41 12.40
N LEU A 109 6.80 -1.95 11.50
CA LEU A 109 8.22 -2.31 11.54
C LEU A 109 8.92 -1.75 12.77
N GLU A 110 8.61 -0.49 13.13
CA GLU A 110 9.12 0.17 14.33
C GLU A 110 8.72 -0.59 15.60
N ALA A 111 7.43 -0.94 15.74
CA ALA A 111 6.91 -1.73 16.87
C ALA A 111 7.52 -3.14 16.95
N ARG A 112 8.01 -3.68 15.83
CA ARG A 112 8.71 -4.97 15.76
C ARG A 112 10.20 -4.87 16.12
N GLY A 113 10.74 -3.64 16.25
CA GLY A 113 12.16 -3.38 16.53
C GLY A 113 13.03 -3.23 15.29
N LEU A 114 12.43 -3.19 14.09
CA LEU A 114 13.12 -3.02 12.82
C LEU A 114 13.17 -1.55 12.36
N GLY A 115 13.07 -0.61 13.30
CA GLY A 115 13.06 0.83 13.01
C GLY A 115 14.32 1.31 12.28
N HIS A 116 15.47 0.67 12.51
CA HIS A 116 16.74 0.99 11.84
C HIS A 116 16.68 0.88 10.31
N LEU A 117 15.76 0.07 9.74
CA LEU A 117 15.57 -0.03 8.29
C LEU A 117 14.96 1.23 7.67
N LEU A 118 14.30 2.05 8.49
CA LEU A 118 13.65 3.28 8.05
C LEU A 118 14.64 4.45 8.04
N ASP A 119 15.63 4.44 8.94
CA ASP A 119 16.64 5.50 9.07
C ASP A 119 17.52 5.64 7.80
N ASP A 120 17.84 4.53 7.13
CA ASP A 120 18.61 4.53 5.87
C ASP A 120 17.87 5.23 4.70
N THR A 121 16.57 5.49 4.85
CA THR A 121 15.71 6.12 3.84
C THR A 121 15.53 7.64 4.07
N GLU A 122 16.02 8.17 5.20
CA GLU A 122 15.68 9.52 5.69
C GLU A 122 16.35 10.69 4.93
N ASP A 123 17.37 10.41 4.12
CA ASP A 123 18.12 11.42 3.34
C ASP A 123 17.36 11.94 2.09
N ILE A 124 16.23 11.32 1.72
CA ILE A 124 15.44 11.76 0.57
C ILE A 124 14.29 12.67 1.04
N PRO A 125 14.11 13.87 0.44
CA PRO A 125 13.00 14.74 0.81
C PRO A 125 11.66 14.02 0.67
N LYS A 126 10.92 13.89 1.78
CA LYS A 126 9.62 13.19 1.90
C LYS A 126 8.60 13.63 0.84
N LEU A 127 8.70 14.88 0.38
CA LEU A 127 7.82 15.46 -0.64
C LEU A 127 8.11 14.91 -2.06
N VAL A 128 9.36 14.58 -2.37
CA VAL A 128 9.78 13.96 -3.64
C VAL A 128 9.41 12.48 -3.67
N ILE A 129 9.59 11.78 -2.54
CA ILE A 129 9.10 10.41 -2.36
C ILE A 129 7.58 10.39 -2.51
N CYS A 130 6.87 11.28 -1.80
CA CYS A 130 5.42 11.42 -1.89
C CYS A 130 4.97 11.66 -3.34
N TRP A 131 5.61 12.57 -4.10
CA TRP A 131 5.25 12.80 -5.51
C TRP A 131 5.56 11.61 -6.43
N ARG A 132 6.69 10.93 -6.22
CA ARG A 132 7.07 9.74 -6.98
C ARG A 132 6.12 8.58 -6.71
N ASN A 133 5.75 8.38 -5.45
CA ASN A 133 4.79 7.38 -5.01
C ASN A 133 3.39 7.74 -5.47
N ILE A 134 2.95 8.99 -5.38
CA ILE A 134 1.67 9.42 -5.94
C ILE A 134 1.59 9.08 -7.43
N ARG A 135 2.64 9.39 -8.22
CA ARG A 135 2.63 9.07 -9.66
C ARG A 135 2.65 7.57 -9.93
N SER A 136 3.48 6.81 -9.21
CA SER A 136 3.62 5.36 -9.39
C SER A 136 2.43 4.59 -8.84
N SER A 137 2.01 4.89 -7.62
CA SER A 137 0.88 4.30 -6.92
C SER A 137 -0.45 4.70 -7.54
N ILE A 138 -0.65 5.92 -8.07
CA ILE A 138 -1.89 6.20 -8.83
C ILE A 138 -1.95 5.35 -10.08
N LEU A 139 -0.87 5.27 -10.88
CA LEU A 139 -0.88 4.46 -12.10
C LEU A 139 -1.04 2.96 -11.81
N VAL A 140 -0.32 2.44 -10.82
CA VAL A 140 -0.39 1.03 -10.41
C VAL A 140 -1.74 0.72 -9.76
N ASN A 141 -2.23 1.56 -8.86
CA ASN A 141 -3.54 1.36 -8.23
C ASN A 141 -4.68 1.48 -9.25
N TRP A 142 -4.60 2.42 -10.19
CA TRP A 142 -5.59 2.54 -11.26
C TRP A 142 -5.54 1.36 -12.22
N LEU A 143 -4.34 0.87 -12.57
CA LEU A 143 -4.16 -0.37 -13.33
C LEU A 143 -4.72 -1.58 -12.57
N LEU A 144 -4.44 -1.69 -11.27
CA LEU A 144 -4.96 -2.76 -10.42
C LEU A 144 -6.48 -2.71 -10.29
N ILE A 145 -7.07 -1.50 -10.19
CA ILE A 145 -8.51 -1.29 -10.22
C ILE A 145 -9.08 -1.73 -11.57
N MET A 146 -8.46 -1.35 -12.69
CA MET A 146 -8.89 -1.80 -14.02
C MET A 146 -8.80 -3.32 -14.16
N VAL A 147 -7.73 -3.94 -13.67
CA VAL A 147 -7.58 -5.39 -13.64
C VAL A 147 -8.65 -6.02 -12.76
N LYS A 148 -8.96 -5.46 -11.58
CA LYS A 148 -10.04 -5.90 -10.70
C LYS A 148 -11.41 -5.81 -11.39
N ILE A 149 -11.69 -4.72 -12.09
CA ILE A 149 -12.94 -4.53 -12.84
C ILE A 149 -13.03 -5.54 -13.98
N LEU A 150 -11.95 -5.74 -14.74
CA LEU A 150 -11.90 -6.73 -15.82
C LEU A 150 -12.10 -8.15 -15.27
N LEU A 151 -11.43 -8.48 -14.16
CA LEU A 151 -11.59 -9.76 -13.47
C LEU A 151 -13.01 -9.93 -12.96
N LEU A 152 -13.63 -8.90 -12.40
CA LEU A 152 -15.03 -8.91 -11.96
C LEU A 152 -15.97 -9.22 -13.12
N ILE A 153 -15.79 -8.57 -14.28
CA ILE A 153 -16.59 -8.83 -15.48
C ILE A 153 -16.38 -10.27 -15.96
N LEU A 154 -15.14 -10.76 -15.94
CA LEU A 154 -14.80 -12.12 -16.38
C LEU A 154 -15.28 -13.21 -15.41
N THR A 155 -15.29 -12.93 -14.10
CA THR A 155 -15.76 -13.85 -13.05
C THR A 155 -17.24 -13.72 -12.72
N SER A 156 -17.91 -12.67 -13.22
CA SER A 156 -19.37 -12.46 -13.14
C SER A 156 -20.20 -13.71 -13.48
N PRO A 157 -19.97 -14.43 -14.60
CA PRO A 157 -20.72 -15.66 -14.89
C PRO A 157 -20.46 -16.81 -13.89
N PHE A 158 -19.33 -16.77 -13.16
CA PHE A 158 -18.95 -17.78 -12.18
C PHE A 158 -19.49 -17.49 -10.77
N GLN A 159 -19.95 -16.26 -10.50
CA GLN A 159 -20.58 -15.87 -9.23
C GLN A 159 -21.95 -16.51 -8.98
N LEU A 160 -22.53 -17.21 -9.96
CA LEU A 160 -23.77 -17.98 -9.82
C LEU A 160 -23.68 -19.08 -8.74
N VAL A 161 -22.47 -19.51 -8.35
CA VAL A 161 -22.24 -20.39 -7.21
C VAL A 161 -21.60 -19.58 -6.07
N PRO A 162 -22.36 -19.12 -5.08
CA PRO A 162 -21.91 -18.12 -4.10
C PRO A 162 -20.67 -18.52 -3.29
N ILE A 163 -20.44 -19.82 -3.06
CA ILE A 163 -19.29 -20.30 -2.28
C ILE A 163 -18.05 -20.43 -3.18
N VAL A 164 -18.21 -21.05 -4.35
CA VAL A 164 -17.09 -21.33 -5.26
C VAL A 164 -16.64 -20.06 -5.99
N GLY A 165 -17.59 -19.22 -6.41
CA GLY A 165 -17.31 -17.93 -7.04
C GLY A 165 -16.56 -16.98 -6.10
N THR A 166 -16.97 -16.92 -4.82
CA THR A 166 -16.29 -16.10 -3.81
C THR A 166 -14.88 -16.62 -3.53
N ALA A 167 -14.70 -17.93 -3.36
CA ALA A 167 -13.38 -18.53 -3.12
C ALA A 167 -12.42 -18.27 -4.29
N LEU A 168 -12.90 -18.43 -5.54
CA LEU A 168 -12.09 -18.15 -6.72
C LEU A 168 -11.75 -16.66 -6.84
N ALA A 169 -12.71 -15.77 -6.57
CA ALA A 169 -12.49 -14.32 -6.57
C ALA A 169 -11.45 -13.91 -5.53
N CYS A 170 -11.48 -14.52 -4.33
CA CYS A 170 -10.46 -14.31 -3.29
C CYS A 170 -9.08 -14.72 -3.77
N TYR A 171 -8.98 -15.88 -4.44
CA TYR A 171 -7.69 -16.40 -4.90
C TYR A 171 -7.08 -15.54 -6.01
N ILE A 172 -7.90 -15.17 -7.00
CA ILE A 172 -7.46 -14.35 -8.14
C ILE A 172 -7.13 -12.92 -7.69
N SER A 173 -7.97 -12.32 -6.84
CA SER A 173 -7.77 -10.95 -6.36
C SER A 173 -6.78 -10.84 -5.21
N GLY A 174 -6.46 -11.97 -4.58
CA GLY A 174 -5.52 -12.06 -3.47
C GLY A 174 -4.11 -11.68 -3.89
N TRP A 175 -3.56 -12.33 -4.93
CA TRP A 175 -2.21 -12.05 -5.42
C TRP A 175 -1.92 -10.56 -5.68
N PRO A 176 -2.73 -9.81 -6.48
CA PRO A 176 -2.48 -8.39 -6.70
C PRO A 176 -2.64 -7.54 -5.44
N THR A 177 -3.53 -7.94 -4.53
CA THR A 177 -3.73 -7.24 -3.25
C THR A 177 -2.49 -7.38 -2.37
N ALA A 178 -1.95 -8.59 -2.24
CA ALA A 178 -0.73 -8.85 -1.49
C ALA A 178 0.48 -8.10 -2.08
N TRP A 179 0.60 -8.09 -3.42
CA TRP A 179 1.67 -7.35 -4.09
C TRP A 179 1.59 -5.84 -3.82
N ASN A 180 0.39 -5.26 -3.89
CA ASN A 180 0.18 -3.85 -3.57
C ASN A 180 0.62 -3.50 -2.14
N GLN A 181 0.40 -4.39 -1.17
CA GLN A 181 0.76 -4.16 0.23
C GLN A 181 2.27 -4.30 0.50
N HIS A 182 2.99 -5.06 -0.33
CA HIS A 182 4.45 -5.19 -0.26
C HIS A 182 5.20 -4.13 -1.08
N LEU A 183 4.51 -3.45 -2.00
CA LEU A 183 5.13 -2.54 -2.95
C LEU A 183 5.91 -1.41 -2.25
N HIS A 184 5.39 -0.90 -1.12
CA HIS A 184 6.06 0.10 -0.28
C HIS A 184 7.44 -0.38 0.17
N TYR A 185 7.50 -1.54 0.84
CA TYR A 185 8.75 -2.15 1.30
C TYR A 185 9.76 -2.38 0.17
N ASP A 186 9.29 -2.94 -0.95
CA ASP A 186 10.18 -3.24 -2.08
C ASP A 186 10.81 -1.96 -2.66
N ILE A 187 10.06 -0.85 -2.72
CA ILE A 187 10.53 0.39 -3.34
C ILE A 187 11.33 1.26 -2.35
N GLU A 188 10.82 1.42 -1.14
CA GLU A 188 11.39 2.37 -0.16
C GLU A 188 12.55 1.75 0.61
N ILE A 189 12.36 0.54 1.13
CA ILE A 189 13.36 -0.10 2.00
C ILE A 189 14.37 -0.90 1.17
N ARG A 190 13.92 -1.66 0.17
CA ARG A 190 14.83 -2.43 -0.71
C ARG A 190 15.35 -1.63 -1.91
N GLY A 191 14.81 -0.45 -2.19
CA GLY A 191 15.24 0.37 -3.33
C GLY A 191 14.94 -0.22 -4.72
N LEU A 192 14.05 -1.22 -4.81
CA LEU A 192 13.73 -1.89 -6.06
C LEU A 192 12.86 -1.04 -6.98
N LYS A 193 12.97 -1.26 -8.29
CA LYS A 193 12.01 -0.72 -9.25
C LYS A 193 10.71 -1.53 -9.20
N VAL A 194 9.58 -0.88 -9.53
CA VAL A 194 8.26 -1.55 -9.64
C VAL A 194 8.30 -2.81 -10.51
N SER A 195 9.06 -2.80 -11.60
CA SER A 195 9.24 -3.96 -12.49
C SER A 195 9.98 -5.13 -11.82
N GLU A 196 10.93 -4.82 -10.94
CA GLU A 196 11.71 -5.82 -10.20
C GLU A 196 10.88 -6.42 -9.07
N SER A 197 10.13 -5.57 -8.34
CA SER A 197 9.13 -6.01 -7.36
C SER A 197 8.07 -6.92 -8.01
N TYR A 198 7.55 -6.55 -9.19
CA TYR A 198 6.60 -7.40 -9.92
C TYR A 198 7.19 -8.77 -10.26
N ARG A 199 8.46 -8.81 -10.72
CA ARG A 199 9.14 -10.08 -11.02
C ARG A 199 9.30 -10.94 -9.77
N TYR A 200 9.70 -10.33 -8.66
CA TYR A 200 9.83 -11.02 -7.36
C TYR A 200 8.48 -11.59 -6.88
N ALA A 201 7.41 -10.79 -6.95
CA ALA A 201 6.05 -11.21 -6.60
C ALA A 201 5.51 -12.32 -7.52
N LYS A 202 5.95 -12.36 -8.78
CA LYS A 202 5.61 -13.42 -9.73
C LYS A 202 6.36 -14.73 -9.44
N GLU A 203 7.61 -14.65 -9.01
CA GLU A 203 8.40 -15.81 -8.59
C GLU A 203 7.82 -16.44 -7.32
N HIS A 204 7.35 -15.61 -6.37
CA HIS A 204 6.73 -16.02 -5.12
C HIS A 204 5.19 -16.04 -5.16
N LYS A 205 4.60 -16.25 -6.35
CA LYS A 205 3.16 -16.12 -6.59
C LYS A 205 2.27 -16.88 -5.59
N TRP A 206 2.71 -18.04 -5.11
CA TRP A 206 1.94 -18.86 -4.17
C TRP A 206 1.89 -18.25 -2.79
N ASP A 207 2.98 -17.68 -2.30
CA ASP A 207 3.04 -17.03 -0.99
C ASP A 207 2.18 -15.75 -0.99
N TYR A 208 2.30 -14.95 -2.06
CA TYR A 208 1.47 -13.76 -2.28
C TYR A 208 -0.02 -14.12 -2.44
N ALA A 209 -0.35 -15.17 -3.20
CA ALA A 209 -1.74 -15.63 -3.35
C ALA A 209 -2.31 -16.13 -2.02
N ASN A 210 -1.54 -16.88 -1.22
CA ASN A 210 -2.00 -17.40 0.07
C ASN A 210 -2.25 -16.28 1.08
N PHE A 211 -1.32 -15.32 1.20
CA PHE A 211 -1.51 -14.14 2.04
C PHE A 211 -2.72 -13.33 1.57
N GLY A 212 -2.73 -12.98 0.28
CA GLY A 212 -3.75 -12.12 -0.30
C GLY A 212 -5.15 -12.72 -0.31
N SER A 213 -5.27 -14.05 -0.44
CA SER A 213 -6.58 -14.72 -0.39
C SER A 213 -7.26 -14.53 0.95
N VAL A 214 -6.50 -14.67 2.05
CA VAL A 214 -7.02 -14.48 3.41
C VAL A 214 -7.28 -13.00 3.68
N ALA A 215 -6.34 -12.13 3.29
CA ALA A 215 -6.51 -10.68 3.41
C ALA A 215 -7.78 -10.20 2.69
N PHE A 216 -7.99 -10.62 1.45
CA PHE A 216 -9.17 -10.29 0.67
C PHE A 216 -10.44 -10.90 1.26
N ALA A 217 -10.39 -12.15 1.75
CA ALA A 217 -11.54 -12.78 2.41
C ALA A 217 -12.00 -12.00 3.66
N LEU A 218 -11.06 -11.43 4.43
CA LEU A 218 -11.37 -10.55 5.55
C LEU A 218 -12.00 -9.23 5.08
N GLU A 219 -11.51 -8.67 3.97
CA GLU A 219 -12.04 -7.44 3.37
C GLU A 219 -13.45 -7.60 2.78
N ILE A 220 -13.88 -8.80 2.38
CA ILE A 220 -15.24 -9.01 1.86
C ILE A 220 -16.32 -8.66 2.90
N LEU A 221 -16.02 -8.68 4.19
CA LEU A 221 -16.97 -8.35 5.25
C LEU A 221 -17.30 -6.84 5.26
N PRO A 222 -18.49 -6.40 4.83
CA PRO A 222 -18.75 -4.97 4.59
C PRO A 222 -18.69 -4.12 5.87
N VAL A 223 -19.09 -4.67 7.01
CA VAL A 223 -19.09 -3.96 8.30
C VAL A 223 -17.67 -3.79 8.86
N PHE A 224 -16.79 -4.77 8.61
CA PHE A 224 -15.43 -4.79 9.16
C PHE A 224 -14.36 -4.50 8.10
N ASN A 225 -14.75 -4.20 6.86
CA ASN A 225 -13.84 -4.00 5.74
C ASN A 225 -12.77 -2.95 6.06
N ILE A 226 -13.20 -1.77 6.52
CA ILE A 226 -12.27 -0.67 6.83
C ILE A 226 -11.26 -1.12 7.89
N PHE A 227 -11.73 -1.81 8.94
CA PHE A 227 -10.85 -2.36 9.98
C PHE A 227 -9.85 -3.36 9.39
N PHE A 228 -10.34 -4.31 8.58
CA PHE A 228 -9.49 -5.35 8.01
C PHE A 228 -8.46 -4.85 7.00
N VAL A 229 -8.79 -3.81 6.21
CA VAL A 229 -7.83 -3.15 5.33
C VAL A 229 -6.59 -2.72 6.13
N TRP A 230 -6.79 -2.03 7.26
CA TRP A 230 -5.67 -1.59 8.10
C TRP A 230 -4.94 -2.74 8.77
N THR A 231 -5.64 -3.74 9.31
CA THR A 231 -4.98 -4.90 9.92
C THR A 231 -4.22 -5.74 8.89
N ASN A 232 -4.65 -5.76 7.63
CA ASN A 232 -3.94 -6.45 6.56
C ASN A 232 -2.63 -5.74 6.22
N ILE A 233 -2.56 -4.40 6.30
CA ILE A 233 -1.30 -3.64 6.18
C ILE A 233 -0.33 -4.01 7.31
N VAL A 234 -0.83 -4.09 8.55
CA VAL A 234 -0.02 -4.57 9.69
C VAL A 234 0.44 -6.01 9.46
N GLY A 235 -0.45 -6.88 8.96
CA GLY A 235 -0.10 -8.26 8.60
C GLY A 235 0.99 -8.34 7.52
N ALA A 236 0.93 -7.48 6.51
CA ALA A 236 1.96 -7.37 5.48
C ALA A 236 3.30 -6.90 6.07
N GLY A 237 3.28 -5.88 6.95
CA GLY A 237 4.46 -5.43 7.67
C GLY A 237 5.10 -6.53 8.52
N LEU A 238 4.29 -7.33 9.22
CA LEU A 238 4.78 -8.49 9.97
C LEU A 238 5.35 -9.59 9.08
N TRP A 239 4.77 -9.80 7.89
CA TRP A 239 5.28 -10.78 6.94
C TRP A 239 6.64 -10.33 6.37
N VAL A 240 6.75 -9.05 6.02
CA VAL A 240 8.00 -8.44 5.58
C VAL A 240 9.06 -8.51 6.67
N ALA A 241 8.73 -8.12 7.91
CA ALA A 241 9.63 -8.19 9.05
C ALA A 241 10.21 -9.60 9.24
N ALA A 242 9.35 -10.62 9.21
CA ALA A 242 9.78 -12.00 9.33
C ALA A 242 10.66 -12.44 8.14
N THR A 243 10.33 -12.01 6.92
CA THR A 243 11.12 -12.33 5.72
C THR A 243 12.52 -11.72 5.81
N TYR A 244 12.61 -10.47 6.26
CA TYR A 244 13.88 -9.76 6.44
C TYR A 244 14.75 -10.39 7.54
N GLU A 245 14.15 -10.72 8.71
CA GLU A 245 14.84 -11.45 9.79
C GLU A 245 15.44 -12.77 9.26
N HIS A 246 14.69 -13.51 8.44
CA HIS A 246 15.17 -14.76 7.82
C HIS A 246 16.30 -14.59 6.81
N GLU A 247 16.25 -13.56 5.96
CA GLU A 247 17.30 -13.28 4.97
C GLU A 247 18.63 -12.88 5.65
N ASN A 248 18.55 -12.12 6.76
CA ASN A 248 19.72 -11.76 7.56
C ASN A 248 20.30 -12.96 8.30
N ASP A 249 19.48 -13.82 8.90
CA ASP A 249 19.96 -15.04 9.57
C ASP A 249 20.70 -15.96 8.58
N GLN A 250 20.19 -16.10 7.35
CA GLN A 250 20.85 -16.88 6.30
C GLN A 250 22.19 -16.28 5.87
N THR A 251 22.25 -14.95 5.74
CA THR A 251 23.50 -14.27 5.39
C THR A 251 24.55 -14.44 6.49
N ALA A 252 24.15 -14.38 7.76
CA ALA A 252 25.03 -14.62 8.90
C ALA A 252 25.52 -16.09 8.96
N GLU A 253 24.64 -17.07 8.71
CA GLU A 253 25.02 -18.49 8.63
C GLU A 253 25.97 -18.76 7.44
N GLU A 254 25.74 -18.13 6.29
CA GLU A 254 26.63 -18.22 5.13
C GLU A 254 28.01 -17.59 5.45
N GLU A 255 28.06 -16.41 6.05
CA GLU A 255 29.31 -15.76 6.46
C GLU A 255 30.09 -16.58 7.51
N GLU A 256 29.40 -17.23 8.46
CA GLU A 256 30.03 -18.08 9.48
C GLU A 256 30.51 -19.43 8.89
N SER A 257 29.91 -19.89 7.79
CA SER A 257 30.30 -21.12 7.09
C SER A 257 31.51 -20.97 6.15
N VAL A 258 31.93 -19.74 5.83
CA VAL A 258 33.05 -19.44 4.93
C VAL A 258 34.36 -19.37 5.74
N PRO A 259 35.34 -20.29 5.54
CA PRO A 259 36.54 -20.38 6.38
C PRO A 259 37.53 -19.20 6.30
N TYR A 260 37.26 -18.17 5.49
CA TYR A 260 38.09 -16.97 5.35
C TYR A 260 37.22 -15.72 5.28
N PRO A 261 37.62 -14.61 5.92
CA PRO A 261 36.83 -13.37 5.86
C PRO A 261 36.69 -12.89 4.41
N PRO A 262 35.50 -12.44 3.98
CA PRO A 262 35.33 -11.85 2.66
C PRO A 262 36.25 -10.62 2.54
N ALA A 263 36.97 -10.53 1.42
CA ALA A 263 37.87 -9.42 1.15
C ALA A 263 37.11 -8.10 1.27
N LYS A 264 37.54 -7.22 2.20
CA LYS A 264 37.02 -5.85 2.32
C LYS A 264 37.01 -5.22 0.92
N LYS A 265 35.84 -4.72 0.48
CA LYS A 265 35.75 -3.92 -0.75
C LYS A 265 36.83 -2.83 -0.69
N PRO A 266 37.57 -2.56 -1.78
CA PRO A 266 38.61 -1.55 -1.74
C PRO A 266 37.99 -0.23 -1.33
N THR A 267 38.43 0.29 -0.18
CA THR A 267 38.28 1.70 0.17
C THR A 267 38.83 2.48 -1.02
N THR A 268 37.98 3.21 -1.73
CA THR A 268 38.41 4.22 -2.68
C THR A 268 39.11 5.32 -1.86
N ALA A 269 40.36 5.06 -1.49
CA ALA A 269 41.27 6.07 -1.06
C ALA A 269 41.53 6.93 -2.29
N THR A 270 41.05 8.17 -2.23
CA THR A 270 41.36 9.24 -3.16
C THR A 270 42.87 9.41 -3.21
N ALA A 271 43.54 8.68 -4.10
CA ALA A 271 44.95 8.87 -4.42
C ALA A 271 45.06 10.09 -5.33
N THR A 272 45.01 11.27 -4.72
CA THR A 272 45.51 12.50 -5.33
C THR A 272 47.03 12.49 -5.18
N GLU A 273 47.70 11.68 -5.99
CA GLU A 273 49.16 11.74 -6.11
C GLU A 273 49.51 12.57 -7.35
N GLN A 274 49.85 13.82 -7.09
CA GLN A 274 50.35 14.78 -8.07
C GLN A 274 51.70 14.28 -8.61
N THR A 275 51.75 13.97 -9.90
CA THR A 275 52.99 13.68 -10.64
C THR A 275 53.82 14.97 -10.78
N PRO A 276 55.09 15.02 -10.32
CA PRO A 276 56.03 16.03 -10.78
C PRO A 276 56.83 15.49 -11.98
N LEU A 277 56.85 16.31 -13.03
CA LEU A 277 57.76 16.39 -14.18
C LEU A 277 58.91 15.39 -14.30
N LEU A 278 59.08 14.80 -15.49
CA LEU A 278 60.34 14.69 -16.23
C LEU A 278 60.11 14.10 -17.65
N GLN A 279 60.01 14.98 -18.66
CA GLN A 279 60.64 14.95 -20.00
C GLN A 279 59.89 15.85 -20.99
#